data_AF-A0A3N5VJZ9-F1
#
_entry.id   AF-A0A3N5VJZ9-F1
#
_cell.length_a   1.000
_cell.length_b   1.000
_cell.length_c   1.000
_cell.angle_alpha   90.00
_cell.angle_beta   90.00
_cell.angle_gamma   90.00
#
_symmetry.space_group_name_H-M   'P 1'
#
loop_
_entity.id
_entity.type
_entity.pdbx_description
1 polymer ?
#
loop_
_entity_poly.entity_id
_entity_poly.type
_entity_poly.pdbx_seq_one_letter_code
_entity_poly.pdbx_strand_id
1 'polypeptide(L)' 'MTVSTNAFEMAQRQFDHVARLLKLDPQVAEILRWPMREFHFRIPVRM' A
#
# COMPACT_ATOMS: atom_id res chain seq x y z
N MET A 1 -5.99 19.89 14.85
CA MET A 1 -5.52 18.49 14.95
C MET A 1 -5.21 18.03 13.54
N THR A 2 -3.94 17.90 13.17
CA THR A 2 -3.55 17.37 11.86
C THR A 2 -3.86 15.88 11.86
N VAL A 3 -5.01 15.49 11.31
CA VAL A 3 -5.32 14.08 11.07
C VAL A 3 -4.23 13.57 10.13
N SER A 4 -3.30 12.76 10.65
CA SER A 4 -2.29 12.12 9.82
C SER A 4 -3.03 11.19 8.87
N THR A 5 -3.21 11.60 7.62
CA THR A 5 -3.84 10.75 6.61
C THR A 5 -2.97 9.51 6.44
N ASN A 6 -3.45 8.36 6.91
CA ASN A 6 -2.74 7.10 6.73
C ASN A 6 -2.83 6.72 5.25
N ALA A 7 -1.81 7.10 4.48
CA ALA A 7 -1.74 6.85 3.03
C ALA A 7 -1.80 5.35 2.71
N PHE A 8 -1.26 4.50 3.59
CA PHE A 8 -1.32 3.05 3.42
C PHE A 8 -2.77 2.56 3.54
N GLU A 9 -3.48 2.92 4.61
CA GLU A 9 -4.87 2.50 4.82
C GLU A 9 -5.80 3.01 3.70
N MET A 10 -5.58 4.23 3.23
CA MET A 10 -6.32 4.79 2.10
C MET A 10 -6.09 3.98 0.81
N ALA A 11 -4.84 3.62 0.50
CA ALA A 11 -4.51 2.80 -0.66
C ALA A 11 -5.13 1.40 -0.58
N GLN A 12 -5.13 0.78 0.61
CA GLN A 12 -5.77 -0.52 0.85
C GLN A 12 -7.27 -0.50 0.54
N ARG A 13 -8.00 0.51 1.05
CA ARG A 13 -9.44 0.65 0.79
C ARG A 13 -9.74 0.84 -0.70
N GLN A 14 -8.91 1.59 -1.41
CA GLN A 14 -9.06 1.80 -2.86
C GLN A 14 -8.77 0.50 -3.64
N PHE A 15 -7.72 -0.22 -3.24
CA PHE A 15 -7.37 -1.51 -3.82
C PHE A 15 -8.50 -2.54 -3.66
N ASP A 16 -9.04 -2.69 -2.44
CA ASP A 16 -10.14 -3.63 -2.15
C ASP A 16 -11.40 -3.34 -2.97
N HIS A 17 -11.67 -2.06 -3.25
CA HIS A 17 -12.78 -1.66 -4.10
C HIS A 17 -12.58 -2.14 -5.54
N VAL A 18 -11.40 -1.86 -6.12
CA VAL A 18 -11.07 -2.25 -7.50
C VAL A 18 -10.95 -3.77 -7.63
N ALA A 19 -10.38 -4.46 -6.64
CA ALA A 19 -10.26 -5.92 -6.64
C ALA A 19 -11.62 -6.63 -6.75
N ARG A 20 -12.63 -6.10 -6.06
CA ARG A 20 -14.02 -6.58 -6.16
C ARG A 20 -14.63 -6.30 -7.53
N LEU A 21 -14.40 -5.12 -8.11
CA LEU A 21 -14.91 -4.79 -9.45
C LEU A 21 -14.31 -5.71 -10.53
N LEU A 22 -13.03 -6.05 -10.40
CA LEU A 22 -12.32 -6.94 -11.30
C LEU A 22 -12.58 -8.43 -11.03
N LYS A 23 -13.31 -8.77 -9.96
CA LYS A 23 -13.54 -10.15 -9.50
C LYS A 23 -12.23 -10.94 -9.37
N LEU A 24 -11.20 -10.29 -8.82
CA LEU A 24 -9.92 -10.93 -8.56
C LEU A 24 -10.12 -12.11 -7.59
N ASP A 25 -9.38 -13.19 -7.84
CA ASP A 25 -9.33 -14.31 -6.90
C ASP A 25 -8.80 -13.81 -5.53
N PRO A 26 -9.42 -14.21 -4.41
CA PRO A 26 -9.01 -13.74 -3.09
C PRO A 26 -7.53 -13.96 -2.77
N GLN A 27 -6.92 -15.05 -3.25
CA GLN A 27 -5.50 -15.30 -3.02
C GLN A 27 -4.62 -14.32 -3.80
N VAL A 28 -5.01 -13.99 -5.03
CA VAL A 28 -4.29 -13.01 -5.86
C VAL A 28 -4.41 -11.61 -5.25
N ALA A 29 -5.60 -11.25 -4.77
CA ALA A 29 -5.82 -9.96 -4.13
C ALA A 29 -4.96 -9.80 -2.87
N GLU A 30 -4.86 -10.81 -2.02
CA GLU A 30 -4.03 -10.78 -0.80
C GLU A 30 -2.54 -10.66 -1.10
N ILE A 31 -2.04 -11.33 -2.15
CA ILE A 31 -0.63 -11.21 -2.56
C ILE A 31 -0.32 -9.78 -3.03
N LEU A 32 -1.21 -9.19 -3.83
CA LEU A 32 -1.04 -7.84 -4.37
C LEU A 32 -1.27 -6.75 -3.30
N ARG A 33 -1.85 -7.12 -2.16
CA ARG A 33 -2.16 -6.22 -1.05
C ARG A 33 -0.92 -5.70 -0.34
N TRP A 34 0.17 -6.46 -0.36
CA TRP A 34 1.39 -6.16 0.38
C TRP A 34 2.57 -5.89 -0.56
N PRO A 35 3.46 -4.94 -0.20
CA PRO A 35 4.66 -4.71 -0.98
C PRO A 35 5.58 -5.94 -0.90
N MET A 36 6.00 -6.44 -2.06
CA MET A 36 6.89 -7.61 -2.11
C MET A 36 8.30 -7.33 -1.56
N ARG A 37 8.78 -6.08 -1.69
CA ARG A 37 10.07 -5.60 -1.18
C ARG A 37 9.93 -4.14 -0.77
N GLU A 38 10.45 -3.81 0.41
CA GLU A 38 10.55 -2.45 0.90
C GLU A 38 12.00 -2.17 1.27
N PHE A 39 12.56 -1.09 0.75
CA PHE A 39 13.96 -0.73 0.98
C PHE A 39 14.05 0.54 1.81
N HIS A 40 14.81 0.45 2.88
CA HIS A 40 15.11 1.57 3.75
C HIS A 40 16.59 1.91 3.62
N PHE A 41 16.87 3.13 3.18
CA PHE A 41 18.24 3.61 3.00
C PHE A 41 18.50 4.82 3.91
N ARG A 42 19.74 4.96 4.35
CA ARG A 42 20.24 6.17 4.98
C ARG A 42 21.22 6.82 4.02
N ILE A 43 20.86 7.97 3.48
CA ILE A 43 21.70 8.72 2.55
C ILE A 43 22.49 9.74 3.38
N PRO A 44 23.83 9.67 3.43
CA PRO A 44 24.62 10.67 4.13
C PRO A 44 24.50 12.01 3.41
N VAL A 45 24.15 13.06 4.16
CA VAL A 45 24.08 14.43 3.66
C VAL A 45 25.32 15.18 4.11
N ARG A 46 26.00 15.83 3.16
CA ARG A 46 27.04 16.82 3.46
C ARG A 46 26.34 18.17 3.52
N MET A 47 26.40 18.82 4.68
CA MET A 47 25.87 20.16 4.89
C MET A 47 26.78 21.21 4.25
#